data_AF-A0AA91VAL9-F1
#
_entry.id   AF-A0AA91VAL9-F1
#
_cell.length_a   1.000
_cell.length_b   1.000
_cell.length_c   1.000
_cell.angle_alpha   90.00
_cell.angle_beta   90.00
_cell.angle_gamma   90.00
#
_symmetry.space_group_name_H-M   'P 1'
#
loop_
_entity.id
_entity.type
_entity.pdbx_description
1 polymer ?
#
loop_
_entity_poly.entity_id
_entity_poly.type
_entity_poly.pdbx_seq_one_letter_code
_entity_poly.pdbx_strand_id
1 'polypeptide(L)'
;MNGIVELAKLFKDRENEPYEGYVIGEVMADFPDVKIKIDDNIHLDVSHLVFAAHLLSNYTREYEIVDEFSVTTGKIKWTDTIKKGDRVILVPSQNGQSYIVIDKAVTFNVSGN
;
A
#
# COMPACT_ATOMS: atom_id res chain seq x y z
N MET A 1 -13.15 -44.41 6.61
CA MET A 1 -12.82 -42.98 6.84
C MET A 1 -13.96 -42.37 7.64
N ASN A 2 -13.66 -41.52 8.62
CA ASN A 2 -14.64 -41.06 9.62
C ASN A 2 -15.14 -39.66 9.25
N GLY A 3 -16.45 -39.50 8.98
CA GLY A 3 -17.04 -38.25 8.48
C GLY A 3 -16.85 -37.04 9.41
N ILE A 4 -16.60 -37.26 10.70
CA ILE A 4 -16.25 -36.19 11.66
C ILE A 4 -14.92 -35.54 11.30
N VAL A 5 -13.96 -36.29 10.76
CA VAL A 5 -12.64 -35.78 10.36
C VAL A 5 -12.75 -34.93 9.09
N GLU A 6 -13.61 -35.30 8.14
CA GLU A 6 -13.88 -34.50 6.94
C GLU A 6 -14.61 -33.20 7.28
N LEU A 7 -15.58 -33.26 8.19
CA LEU A 7 -16.27 -32.08 8.69
C LEU A 7 -15.32 -31.13 9.43
N ALA A 8 -14.42 -31.66 10.28
CA ALA A 8 -13.40 -30.85 10.95
C ALA A 8 -12.43 -30.18 9.96
N LYS A 9 -12.06 -30.87 8.87
CA LYS A 9 -11.23 -30.29 7.81
C LYS A 9 -11.95 -29.15 7.08
N LEU A 10 -13.24 -29.29 6.77
CA LEU A 10 -14.04 -28.22 6.16
C LEU A 10 -14.10 -26.96 7.03
N PHE A 11 -14.18 -27.09 8.36
CA PHE A 11 -14.09 -25.94 9.26
C PHE A 11 -12.70 -25.33 9.28
N LYS A 12 -11.64 -26.15 9.28
CA LYS A 12 -10.26 -25.67 9.24
C LYS A 12 -9.91 -24.96 7.93
N ASP A 13 -10.42 -25.44 6.81
CA ASP A 13 -10.22 -24.83 5.50
C ASP A 13 -10.95 -23.48 5.39
N ARG A 14 -12.06 -23.29 6.12
CA ARG A 14 -12.76 -22.00 6.25
C ARG A 14 -12.07 -21.03 7.22
N GLU A 15 -11.23 -21.52 8.11
CA GLU A 15 -10.34 -20.69 8.95
C GLU A 15 -9.09 -20.25 8.19
N ASN A 16 -8.87 -20.72 6.96
CA ASN A 16 -7.82 -20.21 6.10
C ASN A 16 -8.28 -18.87 5.54
N GLU A 17 -7.76 -17.78 6.09
CA GLU A 17 -8.03 -16.45 5.55
C GLU A 17 -7.58 -16.41 4.09
N PRO A 18 -8.44 -15.98 3.15
CA PRO A 18 -8.00 -15.73 1.80
C PRO A 18 -6.90 -14.68 1.87
N TYR A 19 -5.69 -15.05 1.44
CA TYR A 19 -4.64 -14.08 1.20
C TYR A 19 -5.15 -13.15 0.10
N GLU A 20 -5.72 -12.02 0.50
CA GLU A 20 -6.06 -10.97 -0.43
C GLU A 20 -4.74 -10.42 -0.97
N GLY A 21 -4.55 -10.60 -2.27
CA GLY A 21 -3.34 -10.15 -2.96
C GLY A 21 -3.21 -8.63 -2.94
N TYR A 22 -2.33 -8.10 -3.77
CA TYR A 22 -2.25 -6.67 -3.98
C TYR A 22 -3.56 -6.15 -4.59
N VAL A 23 -3.98 -4.98 -4.14
CA VAL A 23 -5.17 -4.29 -4.64
C VAL A 23 -4.76 -2.95 -5.22
N ILE A 24 -5.39 -2.53 -6.32
CA ILE A 24 -5.18 -1.20 -6.89
C ILE A 24 -6.31 -0.29 -6.47
N GLY A 25 -5.98 0.81 -5.80
CA GLY A 25 -6.94 1.84 -5.43
C GLY A 25 -6.68 3.16 -6.15
N GLU A 26 -7.69 4.02 -6.18
CA GLU A 26 -7.64 5.39 -6.69
C GLU A 26 -7.69 6.38 -5.53
N VAL A 27 -6.77 7.35 -5.53
CA VAL A 27 -6.73 8.42 -4.53
C VAL A 27 -7.83 9.44 -4.83
N MET A 28 -8.84 9.51 -3.95
CA MET A 28 -9.99 10.41 -4.08
C MET A 28 -9.72 11.79 -3.48
N ALA A 29 -8.89 11.85 -2.44
CA ALA A 29 -8.47 13.07 -1.74
C ALA A 29 -7.01 12.92 -1.30
N ASP A 30 -6.25 14.02 -1.31
CA ASP A 30 -4.84 14.08 -0.94
C ASP A 30 -4.64 14.51 0.54
N PHE A 31 -3.39 14.67 0.96
CA PHE A 31 -3.06 15.02 2.34
C PHE A 31 -3.66 16.39 2.72
N PRO A 32 -4.14 16.55 3.98
CA PRO A 32 -4.03 15.60 5.09
C PRO A 32 -5.17 14.57 5.22
N ASP A 33 -6.27 14.73 4.48
CA ASP A 33 -7.48 13.89 4.59
C ASP A 33 -7.52 12.86 3.46
N VAL A 34 -6.50 12.01 3.40
CA VAL A 34 -6.34 11.04 2.31
C VAL A 34 -7.50 10.05 2.31
N LYS A 35 -8.11 9.87 1.13
CA LYS A 35 -9.16 8.88 0.89
C LYS A 35 -8.82 8.06 -0.33
N ILE A 36 -8.95 6.75 -0.22
CA ILE A 36 -8.61 5.81 -1.30
C ILE A 36 -9.82 4.92 -1.57
N LYS A 37 -10.22 4.88 -2.83
CA LYS A 37 -11.29 4.01 -3.32
C LYS A 37 -10.66 2.73 -3.89
N ILE A 38 -11.05 1.58 -3.37
CA ILE A 38 -10.63 0.27 -3.90
C ILE A 38 -11.65 -0.27 -4.89
N ASP A 39 -12.93 -0.09 -4.58
CA ASP A 39 -14.07 -0.53 -5.38
C ASP A 39 -15.21 0.49 -5.24
N ASP A 40 -16.28 0.37 -6.01
CA ASP A 40 -17.44 1.27 -5.98
C ASP A 40 -18.07 1.41 -4.59
N ASN A 41 -17.96 0.37 -3.76
CA ASN A 41 -18.52 0.36 -2.40
C ASN A 41 -17.48 0.51 -1.28
N ILE A 42 -16.18 0.40 -1.58
CA ILE A 42 -15.12 0.38 -0.56
C ILE A 42 -14.30 1.66 -0.63
N HIS A 43 -14.48 2.50 0.40
CA HIS A 43 -13.77 3.75 0.58
C HIS A 43 -12.99 3.70 1.88
N LEU A 44 -11.67 3.85 1.79
CA LEU A 44 -10.75 3.87 2.92
C LEU A 44 -10.41 5.32 3.28
N ASP A 45 -10.51 5.64 4.56
CA ASP A 45 -9.99 6.88 5.13
C ASP A 45 -8.64 6.65 5.81
N VAL A 46 -8.02 7.72 6.31
CA VAL A 46 -6.72 7.68 6.99
C VAL A 46 -6.67 6.69 8.17
N SER A 47 -7.78 6.40 8.85
CA SER A 47 -7.79 5.45 9.97
C SER A 47 -7.60 4.00 9.56
N HIS A 48 -7.84 3.69 8.27
CA HIS A 48 -7.66 2.37 7.67
C HIS A 48 -6.37 2.28 6.85
N LEU A 49 -5.55 3.34 6.80
CA LEU A 49 -4.41 3.44 5.88
C LEU A 49 -3.09 3.57 6.62
N VAL A 50 -2.11 2.78 6.19
CA VAL A 50 -0.71 2.88 6.59
C VAL A 50 0.10 3.22 5.35
N PHE A 51 0.86 4.31 5.37
CA PHE A 51 1.61 4.75 4.19
C PHE A 51 3.08 4.37 4.29
N ALA A 52 3.65 3.91 3.17
CA ALA A 52 5.09 3.94 3.01
C ALA A 52 5.59 5.39 3.16
N ALA A 53 6.62 5.58 3.98
CA ALA A 53 7.01 6.93 4.43
C ALA A 53 7.32 7.90 3.28
N HIS A 54 7.84 7.40 2.16
CA HIS A 54 8.16 8.21 0.98
C HIS A 54 6.94 8.78 0.24
N LEU A 55 5.74 8.24 0.48
CA LEU A 55 4.48 8.73 -0.07
C LEU A 55 3.91 9.91 0.74
N LEU A 56 4.35 10.09 2.00
CA LEU A 56 3.87 11.14 2.89
C LEU A 56 4.33 12.51 2.44
N SER A 57 3.45 13.51 2.60
CA SER A 57 3.81 14.89 2.37
C SER A 57 4.99 15.33 3.26
N ASN A 58 5.97 15.99 2.65
CA ASN A 58 7.18 16.50 3.32
C ASN A 58 8.13 15.45 3.91
N TYR A 59 8.09 14.21 3.43
CA TYR A 59 9.06 13.21 3.87
C TYR A 59 10.49 13.56 3.42
N THR A 60 11.42 13.57 4.38
CA THR A 60 12.85 13.80 4.16
C THR A 60 13.67 12.63 4.69
N ARG A 61 14.66 12.16 3.92
CA ARG A 61 15.67 11.19 4.38
C ARG A 61 17.02 11.87 4.54
N GLU A 62 17.71 11.56 5.62
CA GLU A 62 19.10 11.93 5.82
C GLU A 62 19.99 10.86 5.19
N TYR A 63 21.08 11.27 4.57
CA TYR A 63 22.07 10.36 4.01
C TYR A 63 23.48 10.82 4.37
N GLU A 64 24.39 9.85 4.43
CA GLU A 64 25.80 10.03 4.67
C GLU A 64 26.57 9.24 3.61
N ILE A 65 27.46 9.92 2.89
CA ILE A 65 28.42 9.30 1.99
C ILE A 65 29.76 9.38 2.69
N VAL A 66 30.29 8.20 3.05
CA VAL A 66 31.61 8.05 3.65
C VAL A 66 32.55 7.56 2.56
N ASP A 67 33.57 8.35 2.27
CA ASP A 67 34.74 7.91 1.52
C ASP A 67 35.98 7.86 2.44
N GLU A 68 37.12 7.44 1.91
CA GLU A 68 38.36 7.27 2.70
C GLU A 68 38.89 8.60 3.30
N PHE A 69 38.50 9.75 2.74
CA PHE A 69 39.05 11.06 3.06
C PHE A 69 38.01 12.09 3.54
N SER A 70 36.71 11.80 3.40
CA SER A 70 35.65 12.74 3.70
C SER A 70 34.32 12.05 4.03
N VAL A 71 33.52 12.76 4.83
CA VAL A 71 32.13 12.42 5.11
C VAL A 71 31.26 13.56 4.60
N THR A 72 30.36 13.26 3.66
CA THR A 72 29.38 14.21 3.14
C THR A 72 27.98 13.81 3.60
N THR A 73 27.29 14.71 4.30
CA THR A 73 25.91 14.51 4.74
C THR A 73 24.94 15.40 3.97
N GLY A 74 23.70 14.95 3.84
CA GLY A 74 22.65 15.72 3.17
C GLY A 74 21.25 15.22 3.46
N LYS A 75 20.25 15.95 2.93
CA LYS A 75 18.83 15.61 3.04
C LYS A 75 18.20 15.48 1.67
N ILE A 76 17.52 14.37 1.44
CA ILE A 76 16.71 14.15 0.24
C ILE A 76 15.24 14.40 0.64
N LYS A 77 14.62 15.40 0.02
CA LYS A 77 13.18 15.68 0.16
C LYS A 77 12.42 15.02 -0.98
N TRP A 78 11.46 14.17 -0.65
CA TRP A 78 10.53 13.62 -1.63
C TRP A 78 9.40 14.62 -1.88
N THR A 79 9.23 15.01 -3.15
CA THR A 79 8.19 15.94 -3.60
C THR A 79 7.07 15.23 -4.39
N ASP A 80 7.33 14.00 -4.80
CA ASP A 80 6.40 13.19 -5.56
C ASP A 80 5.51 12.34 -4.64
N THR A 81 4.65 13.03 -3.89
CA THR A 81 3.66 12.42 -2.98
C THR A 81 2.48 11.84 -3.76
N ILE A 82 1.57 11.14 -3.07
CA ILE A 82 0.26 10.81 -3.64
C ILE A 82 -0.60 12.06 -3.83
N LYS A 83 -1.35 12.09 -4.93
CA LYS A 83 -2.26 13.16 -5.31
C LYS A 83 -3.59 12.58 -5.77
N LYS A 84 -4.64 13.39 -5.75
CA LYS A 84 -5.96 12.99 -6.28
C LYS A 84 -5.83 12.49 -7.73
N GLY A 85 -6.42 11.33 -8.00
CA GLY A 85 -6.39 10.64 -9.30
C GLY A 85 -5.21 9.68 -9.47
N ASP A 86 -4.24 9.66 -8.56
CA ASP A 86 -3.17 8.66 -8.58
C ASP A 86 -3.75 7.27 -8.31
N ARG A 87 -3.17 6.27 -8.97
CA ARG A 87 -3.40 4.86 -8.62
C ARG A 87 -2.32 4.42 -7.65
N VAL A 88 -2.71 3.66 -6.63
CA VAL A 88 -1.79 3.14 -5.63
C VAL A 88 -1.95 1.65 -5.43
N ILE A 89 -0.87 1.01 -4.99
CA ILE A 89 -0.84 -0.40 -4.63
C ILE A 89 -1.10 -0.51 -3.12
N LEU A 90 -2.13 -1.26 -2.76
CA LEU A 90 -2.49 -1.54 -1.38
C LEU A 90 -2.27 -3.02 -1.07
N VAL A 91 -1.79 -3.28 0.14
CA VAL A 91 -1.69 -4.63 0.71
C VAL A 91 -2.56 -4.66 1.97
N PRO A 92 -3.60 -5.51 2.02
CA PRO A 92 -4.39 -5.68 3.24
C PRO A 92 -3.53 -6.29 4.34
N SER A 93 -3.68 -5.79 5.57
CA SER A 93 -3.05 -6.38 6.74
C SER A 93 -3.72 -7.72 7.08
N GLN A 94 -3.02 -8.59 7.84
CA GLN A 94 -3.51 -9.91 8.22
C GLN A 94 -4.85 -9.90 8.99
N ASN A 95 -5.27 -8.77 9.54
CA ASN A 95 -6.56 -8.63 10.22
C ASN A 95 -7.64 -7.94 9.36
N GLY A 96 -7.36 -7.65 8.09
CA GLY A 96 -8.28 -7.03 7.12
C GLY A 96 -8.74 -5.59 7.45
N GLN A 97 -8.29 -5.06 8.59
CA GLN A 97 -8.77 -3.78 9.12
C GLN A 97 -7.99 -2.58 8.59
N SER A 98 -6.76 -2.80 8.12
CA SER A 98 -5.91 -1.74 7.58
C SER A 98 -5.29 -2.15 6.25
N TYR A 99 -4.96 -1.16 5.43
CA TYR A 99 -4.30 -1.34 4.15
C TYR A 99 -2.99 -0.56 4.15
N ILE A 100 -1.93 -1.25 3.76
CA ILE A 100 -0.61 -0.66 3.59
C ILE A 100 -0.49 -0.16 2.15
N VAL A 101 -0.39 1.15 1.99
CA VAL A 101 -0.12 1.81 0.70
C VAL A 101 1.39 1.78 0.47
N ILE A 102 1.83 0.91 -0.43
CA ILE A 102 3.27 0.62 -0.59
C ILE A 102 3.93 1.50 -1.66
N ASP A 103 3.21 1.85 -2.73
CA ASP A 103 3.72 2.65 -3.84
C ASP A 103 2.58 3.15 -4.74
N LYS A 104 2.92 4.04 -5.69
CA LYS A 104 2.05 4.44 -6.82
C LYS A 104 2.15 3.44 -7.97
N ALA A 105 1.01 3.16 -8.60
CA ALA A 105 0.92 2.32 -9.78
C ALA A 105 0.78 3.19 -11.04
N VAL A 106 1.53 2.86 -12.09
CA VAL A 106 1.45 3.55 -13.40
C VAL A 106 1.24 2.53 -14.51
N THR A 107 0.49 2.92 -15.54
CA THR A 107 0.26 2.11 -16.75
C THR A 107 0.79 2.85 -17.96
N PHE A 108 1.51 2.15 -18.84
CA PHE A 108 1.92 2.70 -20.14
C PHE A 108 0.81 2.45 -21.17
N ASN A 109 0.35 3.51 -21.82
CA ASN A 109 -0.49 3.36 -23.01
C ASN A 109 0.44 3.19 -24.21
N VAL A 110 0.55 1.96 -24.73
CA VAL A 110 1.20 1.75 -26.03
C VAL A 110 0.15 2.09 -27.08
N SER A 111 0.19 3.32 -27.59
CA SER A 111 -0.54 3.68 -28.81
C SER A 111 0.04 2.85 -29.96
N GLY A 112 -0.72 1.87 -30.43
CA GLY A 112 -0.32 1.00 -31.55
C GLY A 112 -0.05 1.81 -32.81
N ASN A 113 1.03 1.44 -33.52
CA ASN A 113 1.15 1.62 -34.97
C ASN A 113 0.23 0.62 -35.68
#